data_AF-A0A0R2NY93-F1
#
_entry.id   AF-A0A0R2NY93-F1
#
_cell.length_a   1.000
_cell.length_b   1.000
_cell.length_c   1.000
_cell.angle_alpha   90.00
_cell.angle_beta   90.00
_cell.angle_gamma   90.00
#
_symmetry.space_group_name_H-M   'P 1'
#
loop_
_entity.id
_entity.type
_entity.pdbx_description
1 polymer ?
#
loop_
_entity_poly.entity_id
_entity_poly.type
_entity_poly.pdbx_seq_one_letter_code
_entity_poly.pdbx_strand_id
1 'polypeptide(L)'
;RLKSAVSSGEIPKIRLLAGALGGAFVALQTSVVPLIGVALYSVASIAGQSAVSLLVDRIGLTGGGVKLISPRRIAAAFITVIAVLVSVIDKLEADNFQLFALLLALIAGALVGVQRALNGQINEYSQNSYTTSLLNFITGTSFLTLFIIILIALGRVELQPLPGGPWWIYTGGVIGVIYIAATSLIVQHLGVLTFTLFSVGGQLIASLLLDIYSPTQGVSVSWYLVSGIAMTYIGVLVGGVRQSRLERR
;
A
#
# COMPACT_ATOMS: atom_id res chain seq x y z
N ARG A 1 27.80 3.77 2.81
CA ARG A 1 27.30 2.65 3.66
C ARG A 1 26.47 1.68 2.82
N LEU A 2 25.31 2.08 2.28
CA LEU A 2 24.51 1.22 1.39
C LEU A 2 25.29 0.63 0.20
N LYS A 3 26.08 1.43 -0.54
CA LYS A 3 26.93 0.93 -1.64
C LYS A 3 27.90 -0.17 -1.18
N SER A 4 28.48 -0.01 0.01
CA SER A 4 29.41 -0.98 0.60
C SER A 4 28.70 -2.28 0.94
N ALA A 5 27.53 -2.20 1.57
CA ALA A 5 26.69 -3.36 1.92
C ALA A 5 26.24 -4.14 0.68
N VAL A 6 25.96 -3.44 -0.43
CA VAL A 6 25.64 -4.08 -1.71
C VAL A 6 26.85 -4.78 -2.30
N SER A 7 28.04 -4.17 -2.23
CA SER A 7 29.27 -4.77 -2.74
C SER A 7 29.77 -5.94 -1.89
N SER A 8 29.55 -5.92 -0.58
CA SER A 8 29.89 -7.03 0.33
C SER A 8 28.87 -8.16 0.32
N GLY A 9 27.74 -8.00 -0.36
CA GLY A 9 26.68 -9.02 -0.46
C GLY A 9 25.74 -9.08 0.75
N GLU A 10 25.86 -8.15 1.71
CA GLU A 10 24.96 -8.05 2.88
C GLU A 10 23.51 -7.76 2.47
N ILE A 11 23.31 -6.96 1.43
CA ILE A 11 21.99 -6.73 0.83
C ILE A 11 22.00 -7.09 -0.66
N PRO A 12 21.15 -8.05 -1.10
CA PRO A 12 21.01 -8.38 -2.51
C PRO A 12 20.55 -7.18 -3.34
N LYS A 13 21.17 -6.95 -4.50
CA LYS A 13 20.84 -5.83 -5.41
C LYS A 13 19.36 -5.76 -5.77
N ILE A 14 18.70 -6.91 -5.92
CA ILE A 14 17.27 -6.98 -6.25
C ILE A 14 16.40 -6.30 -5.18
N ARG A 15 16.83 -6.27 -3.91
CA ARG A 15 16.09 -5.61 -2.82
C ARG A 15 16.08 -4.08 -2.98
N LEU A 16 17.00 -3.51 -3.75
CA LEU A 16 17.01 -2.08 -4.07
C LEU A 16 15.87 -1.68 -5.03
N LEU A 17 15.25 -2.65 -5.70
CA LEU A 17 14.10 -2.43 -6.60
C LEU A 17 12.77 -2.30 -5.86
N ALA A 18 12.78 -2.02 -4.54
CA ALA A 18 11.57 -1.84 -3.75
C ALA A 18 10.60 -0.83 -4.37
N GLY A 19 11.11 0.24 -5.00
CA GLY A 19 10.26 1.23 -5.67
C GLY A 19 9.48 0.70 -6.86
N ALA A 20 9.96 -0.35 -7.54
CA ALA A 20 9.22 -1.00 -8.62
C ALA A 20 7.91 -1.63 -8.10
N LEU A 21 7.91 -2.17 -6.87
CA LEU A 21 6.69 -2.67 -6.23
C LEU A 21 5.69 -1.54 -5.94
N GLY A 22 6.19 -0.35 -5.57
CA GLY A 22 5.38 0.85 -5.39
C GLY A 22 4.81 1.36 -6.70
N GLY A 23 5.60 1.36 -7.78
CA GLY A 23 5.13 1.67 -9.13
C GLY A 23 4.04 0.71 -9.59
N ALA A 24 4.22 -0.60 -9.37
CA ALA A 24 3.21 -1.61 -9.65
C ALA A 24 1.92 -1.41 -8.83
N PHE A 25 2.03 -1.06 -7.55
CA PHE A 25 0.87 -0.67 -6.74
C PHE A 25 0.11 0.51 -7.34
N VAL A 26 0.80 1.57 -7.78
CA VAL A 26 0.16 2.73 -8.42
C VAL A 26 -0.54 2.33 -9.72
N ALA A 27 0.10 1.52 -10.57
CA ALA A 27 -0.49 1.04 -11.83
C ALA A 27 -1.76 0.20 -11.59
N LEU A 28 -1.72 -0.70 -10.60
CA LEU A 28 -2.89 -1.48 -10.19
C LEU A 28 -3.97 -0.57 -9.61
N GLN A 29 -3.62 0.38 -8.75
CA GLN A 29 -4.55 1.35 -8.18
C GLN A 29 -5.29 2.13 -9.26
N THR A 30 -4.57 2.71 -10.23
CA THR A 30 -5.15 3.50 -11.31
C THR A 30 -6.10 2.68 -12.18
N SER A 31 -5.84 1.38 -12.35
CA SER A 31 -6.66 0.50 -13.19
C SER A 31 -7.85 -0.11 -12.44
N VAL A 32 -7.72 -0.33 -11.13
CA VAL A 32 -8.71 -1.05 -10.31
C VAL A 32 -9.69 -0.12 -9.62
N VAL A 33 -9.26 1.06 -9.16
CA VAL A 33 -10.14 2.03 -8.47
C VAL A 33 -11.37 2.40 -9.31
N PRO A 34 -11.26 2.67 -10.63
CA PRO A 34 -12.43 2.93 -11.48
C PRO A 34 -13.43 1.77 -11.58
N LEU A 35 -13.02 0.55 -11.21
CA LEU A 35 -13.85 -0.65 -11.33
C LEU A 35 -14.63 -0.95 -10.04
N ILE A 36 -14.03 -0.70 -8.88
CA ILE A 36 -14.58 -1.14 -7.59
C ILE A 36 -14.79 0.00 -6.58
N GLY A 37 -14.32 1.21 -6.89
CA GLY A 37 -14.34 2.37 -6.00
C GLY A 37 -13.12 2.50 -5.09
N VAL A 38 -12.93 3.69 -4.52
CA VAL A 38 -11.76 4.02 -3.70
C VAL A 38 -11.82 3.32 -2.34
N ALA A 39 -13.00 3.24 -1.73
CA ALA A 39 -13.18 2.65 -0.42
C ALA A 39 -12.96 1.13 -0.42
N LEU A 40 -13.55 0.43 -1.39
CA LEU A 40 -13.38 -1.01 -1.50
C LEU A 40 -11.92 -1.38 -1.84
N TYR A 41 -11.27 -0.62 -2.73
CA TYR A 41 -9.84 -0.76 -2.98
C TYR A 41 -9.00 -0.55 -1.71
N SER A 42 -9.34 0.46 -0.89
CA SER A 42 -8.62 0.74 0.35
C SER A 42 -8.75 -0.40 1.37
N VAL A 43 -9.97 -0.92 1.57
CA VAL A 43 -10.22 -2.09 2.43
C VAL A 43 -9.43 -3.32 1.97
N ALA A 44 -9.50 -3.64 0.66
CA ALA A 44 -8.79 -4.77 0.08
C ALA A 44 -7.26 -4.63 0.15
N SER A 45 -6.73 -3.46 -0.18
CA SER A 45 -5.28 -3.22 -0.12
C SER A 45 -4.75 -3.29 1.32
N ILE A 46 -5.48 -2.79 2.32
CA ILE A 46 -5.08 -2.92 3.74
C ILE A 46 -5.09 -4.39 4.18
N ALA A 47 -6.08 -5.18 3.75
CA ALA A 47 -6.09 -6.62 4.03
C ALA A 47 -4.89 -7.34 3.41
N GLY A 48 -4.54 -7.01 2.16
CA GLY A 48 -3.34 -7.52 1.49
C GLY A 48 -2.05 -7.15 2.23
N GLN A 49 -1.93 -5.91 2.69
CA GLN A 49 -0.81 -5.44 3.52
C GLN A 49 -0.71 -6.21 4.84
N SER A 50 -1.83 -6.40 5.54
CA SER A 50 -1.89 -7.13 6.81
C SER A 50 -1.50 -8.59 6.63
N ALA A 51 -2.04 -9.27 5.62
CA ALA A 51 -1.74 -10.66 5.32
C ALA A 51 -0.26 -10.87 4.97
N VAL A 52 0.28 -10.07 4.03
CA VAL A 52 1.68 -10.21 3.60
C VAL A 52 2.66 -9.86 4.72
N SER A 53 2.27 -8.98 5.66
CA SER A 53 3.14 -8.60 6.77
C SER A 53 3.52 -9.81 7.63
N LEU A 54 2.60 -10.77 7.81
CA LEU A 54 2.88 -12.00 8.55
C LEU A 54 3.91 -12.86 7.83
N LEU A 55 3.80 -12.98 6.51
CA LEU A 55 4.75 -13.72 5.69
C LEU A 55 6.13 -13.07 5.74
N VAL A 56 6.19 -11.76 5.52
CA VAL A 56 7.40 -10.93 5.56
C VAL A 56 8.16 -11.10 6.88
N ASP A 57 7.44 -11.10 8.02
CA ASP A 57 8.05 -11.26 9.33
C ASP A 57 8.53 -12.70 9.58
N ARG A 58 7.81 -13.70 9.06
CA ARG A 58 8.20 -15.11 9.16
C ARG A 58 9.46 -15.43 8.35
N ILE A 59 9.58 -14.87 7.15
CA ILE A 59 10.77 -15.05 6.31
C ILE A 59 11.95 -14.16 6.73
N GLY A 60 11.73 -13.23 7.67
CA GLY A 60 12.76 -12.31 8.15
C GLY A 60 13.19 -11.30 7.11
N LEU A 61 12.28 -10.88 6.22
CA LEU A 61 12.56 -9.83 5.22
C LEU A 61 12.59 -8.43 5.86
N THR A 62 12.29 -8.28 7.15
CA THR A 62 12.57 -7.03 7.87
C THR A 62 14.00 -7.05 8.41
N GLY A 63 14.67 -5.91 8.48
CA GLY A 63 16.09 -5.89 8.84
C GLY A 63 16.42 -6.34 10.28
N GLY A 64 15.41 -6.41 11.16
CA GLY A 64 15.50 -7.10 12.46
C GLY A 64 15.44 -8.64 12.43
N GLY A 65 15.49 -9.28 11.26
CA GLY A 65 15.47 -10.75 11.12
C GLY A 65 14.08 -11.37 11.28
N VAL A 66 14.03 -12.69 11.50
CA VAL A 66 12.80 -13.47 11.67
C VAL A 66 12.11 -13.07 12.98
N LYS A 67 10.84 -12.68 12.90
CA LYS A 67 10.04 -12.28 14.07
C LYS A 67 8.97 -13.32 14.37
N LEU A 68 8.72 -13.52 15.66
CA LEU A 68 7.62 -14.36 16.13
C LEU A 68 6.28 -13.69 15.80
N ILE A 69 5.42 -14.43 15.10
CA ILE A 69 4.07 -13.96 14.78
C ILE A 69 3.21 -14.07 16.04
N SER A 70 2.75 -12.93 16.56
CA SER A 70 1.83 -12.94 17.69
C SER A 70 0.41 -13.35 17.26
N PRO A 71 -0.36 -14.05 18.12
CA PRO A 71 -1.75 -14.39 17.83
C PRO A 71 -2.62 -13.18 17.47
N ARG A 72 -2.30 -12.01 18.02
CA ARG A 72 -3.00 -10.75 17.72
C ARG A 72 -2.80 -10.29 16.28
N ARG A 73 -1.61 -10.48 15.72
CA ARG A 73 -1.35 -10.12 14.32
C ARG A 73 -2.03 -11.07 13.34
N ILE A 74 -2.15 -12.35 13.72
CA ILE A 74 -2.96 -13.32 12.98
C ILE A 74 -4.43 -12.89 13.04
N ALA A 75 -4.95 -12.57 14.23
CA ALA A 75 -6.32 -12.07 14.39
C ALA A 75 -6.56 -10.79 13.59
N ALA A 76 -5.63 -9.83 13.61
CA ALA A 76 -5.72 -8.59 12.83
C ALA A 76 -5.82 -8.88 11.32
N ALA A 77 -4.92 -9.71 10.78
CA ALA A 77 -4.96 -10.09 9.38
C ALA A 77 -6.27 -10.80 9.02
N PHE A 78 -6.73 -11.71 9.87
CA PHE A 78 -7.99 -12.43 9.69
C PHE A 78 -9.20 -11.49 9.68
N ILE A 79 -9.27 -10.55 10.65
CA ILE A 79 -10.32 -9.52 10.69
C ILE A 79 -10.30 -8.68 9.41
N THR A 80 -9.13 -8.23 8.95
CA THR A 80 -9.04 -7.44 7.72
C THR A 80 -9.45 -8.22 6.47
N VAL A 81 -9.18 -9.52 6.40
CA VAL A 81 -9.64 -10.36 5.28
C VAL A 81 -11.15 -10.57 5.33
N ILE A 82 -11.73 -10.84 6.51
CA ILE A 82 -13.19 -10.92 6.64
C ILE A 82 -13.85 -9.59 6.29
N ALA A 83 -13.25 -8.47 6.68
CA ALA A 83 -13.76 -7.14 6.34
C ALA A 83 -13.93 -6.97 4.83
N VAL A 84 -12.97 -7.46 4.03
CA VAL A 84 -13.06 -7.47 2.56
C VAL A 84 -14.24 -8.30 2.08
N LEU A 85 -14.41 -9.53 2.60
CA LEU A 85 -15.50 -10.41 2.22
C LEU A 85 -16.87 -9.81 2.56
N VAL A 86 -16.98 -9.16 3.72
CA VAL A 86 -18.18 -8.42 4.12
C VAL A 86 -18.43 -7.26 3.18
N SER A 87 -17.41 -6.45 2.84
CA SER A 87 -17.54 -5.30 1.93
C SER A 87 -17.98 -5.63 0.50
N VAL A 88 -17.92 -6.89 0.10
CA VAL A 88 -18.30 -7.32 -1.26
C VAL A 88 -19.50 -8.24 -1.28
N ILE A 89 -20.13 -8.56 -0.14
CA ILE A 89 -21.18 -9.60 -0.06
C ILE A 89 -22.39 -9.30 -0.96
N ASP A 90 -22.77 -8.03 -1.07
CA ASP A 90 -23.81 -7.52 -1.96
C ASP A 90 -23.33 -7.32 -3.40
N LYS A 91 -22.04 -7.48 -3.64
CA LYS A 91 -21.37 -7.44 -4.95
C LYS A 91 -20.99 -8.84 -5.45
N LEU A 92 -21.27 -9.92 -4.70
CA LEU A 92 -20.94 -11.29 -5.10
C LEU A 92 -21.81 -11.83 -6.24
N GLU A 93 -22.95 -11.19 -6.52
CA GLU A 93 -23.74 -11.46 -7.72
C GLU A 93 -23.15 -10.78 -8.98
N ALA A 94 -22.10 -9.97 -8.83
CA ALA A 94 -21.47 -9.26 -9.93
C ALA A 94 -20.52 -10.15 -10.74
N ASP A 95 -20.34 -9.77 -12.01
CA ASP A 95 -19.49 -10.46 -12.99
C ASP A 95 -18.09 -10.84 -12.47
N ASN A 96 -17.54 -11.94 -12.99
CA ASN A 96 -16.19 -12.45 -12.72
C ASN A 96 -15.09 -11.36 -12.74
N PHE A 97 -15.31 -10.28 -13.47
CA PHE A 97 -14.41 -9.15 -13.60
C PHE A 97 -14.21 -8.36 -12.29
N GLN A 98 -15.26 -8.18 -11.46
CA GLN A 98 -15.14 -7.44 -10.19
C GLN A 98 -14.36 -8.24 -9.15
N LEU A 99 -14.55 -9.56 -9.11
CA LEU A 99 -13.76 -10.45 -8.25
C LEU A 99 -12.29 -10.43 -8.64
N PHE A 100 -11.98 -10.40 -9.94
CA PHE A 100 -10.61 -10.25 -10.41
C PHE A 100 -10.01 -8.89 -9.99
N ALA A 101 -10.75 -7.80 -10.14
CA ALA A 101 -10.33 -6.47 -9.69
C ALA A 101 -10.05 -6.43 -8.17
N LEU A 102 -10.87 -7.12 -7.36
CA LEU A 102 -10.67 -7.26 -5.92
C LEU A 102 -9.38 -8.03 -5.58
N LEU A 103 -9.10 -9.12 -6.28
CA LEU A 103 -7.85 -9.87 -6.14
C LEU A 103 -6.64 -9.01 -6.48
N LEU A 104 -6.73 -8.19 -7.54
CA LEU A 104 -5.68 -7.24 -7.88
C LEU A 104 -5.47 -6.19 -6.77
N ALA A 105 -6.52 -5.71 -6.11
CA ALA A 105 -6.41 -4.79 -4.98
C ALA A 105 -5.71 -5.43 -3.77
N LEU A 106 -6.02 -6.70 -3.47
CA LEU A 106 -5.32 -7.49 -2.44
C LEU A 106 -3.83 -7.65 -2.78
N ILE A 107 -3.51 -7.98 -4.04
CA ILE A 107 -2.13 -8.11 -4.52
C ILE A 107 -1.40 -6.76 -4.42
N ALA A 108 -2.04 -5.67 -4.84
CA ALA A 108 -1.48 -4.32 -4.74
C ALA A 108 -1.12 -4.00 -3.27
N GLY A 109 -2.02 -4.31 -2.34
CA GLY A 109 -1.74 -4.24 -0.91
C GLY A 109 -0.52 -5.06 -0.48
N ALA A 110 -0.45 -6.31 -0.91
CA ALA A 110 0.69 -7.19 -0.62
C ALA A 110 2.02 -6.63 -1.15
N LEU A 111 2.03 -6.07 -2.37
CA LEU A 111 3.21 -5.42 -2.96
C LEU A 111 3.71 -4.27 -2.07
N VAL A 112 2.81 -3.43 -1.56
CA VAL A 112 3.18 -2.34 -0.63
C VAL A 112 3.73 -2.89 0.69
N GLY A 113 3.16 -3.97 1.21
CA GLY A 113 3.68 -4.59 2.44
C GLY A 113 5.12 -5.11 2.27
N VAL A 114 5.41 -5.77 1.13
CA VAL A 114 6.78 -6.20 0.80
C VAL A 114 7.70 -5.00 0.57
N GLN A 115 7.24 -3.99 -0.16
CA GLN A 115 8.00 -2.75 -0.38
C GLN A 115 8.39 -2.10 0.95
N ARG A 116 7.47 -1.98 1.92
CA ARG A 116 7.76 -1.41 3.24
C ARG A 116 8.85 -2.19 3.97
N ALA A 117 8.85 -3.52 3.88
CA ALA A 117 9.90 -4.35 4.47
C ALA A 117 11.28 -4.10 3.84
N LEU A 118 11.33 -4.06 2.51
CA LEU A 118 12.56 -3.75 1.76
C LEU A 118 13.05 -2.33 2.06
N ASN A 119 12.14 -1.36 2.17
CA ASN A 119 12.46 0.02 2.56
C ASN A 119 13.06 0.09 3.96
N GLY A 120 12.57 -0.74 4.90
CA GLY A 120 13.17 -0.91 6.21
C GLY A 120 14.63 -1.34 6.11
N GLN A 121 14.93 -2.39 5.35
CA GLN A 121 16.32 -2.85 5.14
C GLN A 121 17.19 -1.77 4.50
N ILE A 122 16.74 -1.14 3.41
CA ILE A 122 17.50 -0.08 2.74
C ILE A 122 17.83 1.03 3.73
N ASN A 123 16.88 1.42 4.57
CA ASN A 123 17.07 2.46 5.59
C ASN A 123 18.06 2.03 6.69
N GLU A 124 18.05 0.77 7.12
CA GLU A 124 19.02 0.26 8.10
C GLU A 124 20.47 0.32 7.57
N TYR A 125 20.70 0.03 6.29
CA TYR A 125 22.04 0.12 5.69
C TYR A 125 22.42 1.55 5.24
N SER A 126 21.43 2.39 4.89
CA SER A 126 21.67 3.77 4.47
C SER A 126 21.79 4.73 5.67
N GLN A 127 21.10 4.44 6.78
CA GLN A 127 20.88 5.33 7.92
C GLN A 127 20.31 6.70 7.49
N ASN A 128 19.53 6.72 6.41
CA ASN A 128 18.99 7.93 5.82
C ASN A 128 17.68 7.64 5.05
N SER A 129 16.56 8.15 5.58
CA SER A 129 15.23 7.98 4.99
C SER A 129 15.11 8.59 3.59
N TYR A 130 15.78 9.72 3.32
CA TYR A 130 15.77 10.36 2.01
C TYR A 130 16.43 9.49 0.92
N THR A 131 17.46 8.71 1.29
CA THR A 131 18.09 7.76 0.35
C THR A 131 17.10 6.67 -0.06
N THR A 132 16.34 6.14 0.90
CA THR A 132 15.29 5.15 0.64
C THR A 132 14.20 5.73 -0.25
N SER A 133 13.74 6.95 0.02
CA SER A 133 12.74 7.63 -0.82
C SER A 133 13.25 7.88 -2.24
N LEU A 134 14.49 8.37 -2.40
CA LEU A 134 15.10 8.61 -3.70
C LEU A 134 15.18 7.33 -4.53
N LEU A 135 15.62 6.22 -3.93
CA LEU A 135 15.66 4.92 -4.61
C LEU A 135 14.26 4.43 -4.99
N ASN A 136 13.25 4.66 -4.15
CA ASN A 136 11.87 4.32 -4.50
C ASN A 136 11.39 5.09 -5.74
N PHE A 137 11.63 6.40 -5.79
CA PHE A 137 11.22 7.22 -6.95
C PHE A 137 11.98 6.84 -8.21
N ILE A 138 13.30 6.63 -8.13
CA ILE A 138 14.11 6.22 -9.30
C ILE A 138 13.63 4.87 -9.83
N THR A 139 13.54 3.86 -8.97
CA THR A 139 13.21 2.50 -9.41
C THR A 139 11.74 2.35 -9.80
N GLY A 140 10.83 3.03 -9.11
CA GLY A 140 9.40 3.07 -9.44
C GLY A 140 9.12 3.77 -10.76
N THR A 141 9.73 4.95 -10.98
CA THR A 141 9.60 5.67 -12.27
C THR A 141 10.20 4.84 -13.40
N SER A 142 11.41 4.30 -13.21
CA SER A 142 12.06 3.45 -14.22
C SER A 142 11.21 2.22 -14.57
N PHE A 143 10.64 1.56 -13.57
CA PHE A 143 9.74 0.42 -13.78
C PHE A 143 8.51 0.82 -14.62
N LEU A 144 7.81 1.89 -14.25
CA LEU A 144 6.62 2.35 -14.96
C LEU A 144 6.94 2.79 -16.40
N THR A 145 8.04 3.51 -16.61
CA THR A 145 8.49 3.91 -17.94
C THR A 145 8.80 2.70 -18.80
N LEU A 146 9.56 1.73 -18.29
CA LEU A 146 9.85 0.49 -19.03
C LEU A 146 8.60 -0.32 -19.32
N PHE A 147 7.69 -0.42 -18.35
CA PHE A 147 6.41 -1.11 -18.52
C PHE A 147 5.58 -0.49 -19.66
N ILE A 148 5.45 0.84 -19.70
CA ILE A 148 4.74 1.55 -20.77
C ILE A 148 5.43 1.36 -22.12
N ILE A 149 6.77 1.48 -22.19
CA ILE A 149 7.54 1.26 -23.42
C ILE A 149 7.28 -0.15 -23.99
N ILE A 150 7.27 -1.17 -23.12
CA ILE A 150 7.00 -2.55 -23.52
C ILE A 150 5.56 -2.67 -24.06
N LEU A 151 4.57 -2.07 -23.40
CA LEU A 151 3.19 -2.11 -23.88
C LEU A 151 3.01 -1.42 -25.23
N ILE A 152 3.70 -0.30 -25.46
CA ILE A 152 3.72 0.39 -26.76
C ILE A 152 4.37 -0.50 -27.83
N ALA A 153 5.53 -1.09 -27.53
CA ALA A 153 6.24 -1.98 -28.46
C ALA A 153 5.43 -3.23 -28.82
N LEU A 154 4.58 -3.72 -27.92
CA LEU A 154 3.65 -4.83 -28.15
C LEU A 154 2.32 -4.40 -28.82
N GLY A 155 2.15 -3.13 -29.16
CA GLY A 155 0.92 -2.59 -29.75
C GLY A 155 -0.30 -2.66 -28.84
N ARG A 156 -0.10 -2.70 -27.51
CA ARG A 156 -1.19 -2.78 -26.52
C ARG A 156 -1.69 -1.42 -26.07
N VAL A 157 -0.85 -0.39 -26.16
CA VAL A 157 -1.14 0.97 -25.72
C VAL A 157 -0.52 1.95 -26.72
N GLU A 158 -1.23 3.04 -26.99
CA GLU A 158 -0.72 4.18 -27.75
C GLU A 158 -0.48 5.37 -26.83
N LEU A 159 0.52 6.21 -27.13
CA LEU A 159 0.76 7.43 -26.38
C LEU A 159 -0.38 8.42 -26.62
N GLN A 160 -1.18 8.61 -25.58
CA GLN A 160 -2.25 9.61 -25.59
C GLN A 160 -1.67 11.00 -25.22
N PRO A 161 -2.22 12.08 -25.79
CA PRO A 161 -1.87 13.43 -25.34
C PRO A 161 -2.20 13.61 -23.85
N LEU A 162 -1.43 14.46 -23.19
CA LEU A 162 -1.67 14.78 -21.79
C LEU A 162 -3.10 15.34 -21.62
N PRO A 163 -3.85 14.93 -20.58
CA PRO A 163 -5.23 15.37 -20.41
C PRO A 163 -5.34 16.91 -20.35
N GLY A 164 -6.16 17.51 -21.21
CA GLY A 164 -6.46 18.96 -21.19
C GLY A 164 -7.32 19.41 -19.99
N GLY A 165 -7.35 18.62 -18.91
CA GLY A 165 -8.13 18.88 -17.72
C GLY A 165 -7.52 19.95 -16.80
N PRO A 166 -8.08 20.11 -15.59
CA PRO A 166 -7.58 21.08 -14.63
C PRO A 166 -6.10 20.84 -14.28
N TRP A 167 -5.30 21.91 -14.18
CA TRP A 167 -3.85 21.82 -13.94
C TRP A 167 -3.47 21.00 -12.69
N TRP A 168 -4.35 20.95 -11.69
CA TRP A 168 -4.08 20.26 -10.43
C TRP A 168 -3.97 18.73 -10.59
N ILE A 169 -4.46 18.12 -11.67
CA ILE A 169 -4.32 16.67 -11.92
C ILE A 169 -2.85 16.23 -11.99
N TYR A 170 -1.97 17.15 -12.40
CA TYR A 170 -0.53 16.91 -12.51
C TYR A 170 0.21 17.03 -11.17
N THR A 171 -0.46 17.51 -10.12
CA THR A 171 0.16 17.72 -8.81
C THR A 171 0.29 16.43 -7.99
N GLY A 172 -0.26 15.30 -8.45
CA GLY A 172 -0.21 14.03 -7.72
C GLY A 172 1.20 13.60 -7.31
N GLY A 173 2.19 13.81 -8.17
CA GLY A 173 3.61 13.55 -7.85
C GLY A 173 4.15 14.46 -6.74
N VAL A 174 3.83 15.75 -6.79
CA VAL A 174 4.22 16.74 -5.77
C VAL A 174 3.56 16.42 -4.42
N ILE A 175 2.26 16.09 -4.43
CA ILE A 175 1.53 15.64 -3.24
C ILE A 175 2.19 14.40 -2.65
N GLY A 176 2.62 13.44 -3.48
CA GLY A 176 3.34 12.24 -3.05
C GLY A 176 4.67 12.55 -2.36
N VAL A 177 5.46 13.49 -2.89
CA VAL A 177 6.72 13.92 -2.26
C VAL A 177 6.46 14.61 -0.92
N ILE A 178 5.48 15.52 -0.87
CA ILE A 178 5.08 16.20 0.37
C ILE A 178 4.60 15.19 1.40
N TYR A 179 3.78 14.21 0.99
CA TYR A 179 3.31 13.14 1.85
C TYR A 179 4.48 12.35 2.44
N ILE A 180 5.44 11.90 1.64
CA ILE A 180 6.61 11.15 2.14
C ILE A 180 7.44 12.00 3.13
N ALA A 181 7.65 13.29 2.85
CA ALA A 181 8.37 14.17 3.77
C ALA A 181 7.60 14.37 5.09
N ALA A 182 6.30 14.68 5.00
CA ALA A 182 5.43 14.90 6.16
C ALA A 182 5.32 13.63 7.03
N THR A 183 5.14 12.47 6.42
CA THR A 183 5.07 11.20 7.15
C THR A 183 6.38 10.88 7.87
N SER A 184 7.54 11.13 7.25
CA SER A 184 8.84 10.98 7.92
C SER A 184 8.95 11.88 9.15
N LEU A 185 8.51 13.14 9.07
CA LEU A 185 8.52 14.06 10.21
C LEU A 185 7.53 13.65 11.30
N ILE A 186 6.29 13.30 10.93
CA ILE A 186 5.24 12.92 11.88
C ILE A 186 5.63 11.63 12.62
N VAL A 187 6.18 10.63 11.92
CA VAL A 187 6.64 9.37 12.52
C VAL A 187 7.73 9.61 13.57
N GLN A 188 8.63 10.58 13.35
CA GLN A 188 9.67 10.93 14.32
C GLN A 188 9.09 11.51 15.62
N HIS A 189 7.89 12.10 15.60
CA HIS A 189 7.26 12.74 16.76
C HIS A 189 6.18 11.88 17.43
N LEU A 190 5.31 11.23 16.63
CA LEU A 190 4.17 10.43 17.12
C LEU A 190 4.50 8.94 17.29
N GLY A 191 5.60 8.48 16.69
CA GLY A 191 5.92 7.06 16.56
C GLY A 191 5.16 6.39 15.41
N VAL A 192 5.73 5.29 14.91
CA VAL A 192 5.21 4.54 13.74
C VAL A 192 3.81 4.01 13.98
N LEU A 193 3.53 3.51 15.19
CA LEU A 193 2.23 2.95 15.55
C LEU A 193 1.12 4.00 15.47
N THR A 194 1.27 5.10 16.20
CA THR A 194 0.30 6.19 16.25
C THR A 194 0.04 6.76 14.85
N PHE A 195 1.13 7.02 14.10
CA PHE A 195 1.03 7.48 12.72
C PHE A 195 0.22 6.50 11.84
N THR A 196 0.48 5.20 11.95
CA THR A 196 -0.22 4.19 11.17
C THR A 196 -1.71 4.15 11.49
N LEU A 197 -2.09 4.23 12.78
CA LEU A 197 -3.50 4.24 13.19
C LEU A 197 -4.23 5.46 12.61
N PHE A 198 -3.68 6.66 12.76
CA PHE A 198 -4.29 7.88 12.21
C PHE A 198 -4.30 7.89 10.68
N SER A 199 -3.21 7.48 10.04
CA SER A 199 -3.12 7.48 8.58
C SER A 199 -4.11 6.49 7.96
N VAL A 200 -4.26 5.29 8.53
CA VAL A 200 -5.20 4.29 8.01
C VAL A 200 -6.64 4.69 8.29
N GLY A 201 -6.95 5.20 9.48
CA GLY A 201 -8.28 5.74 9.80
C GLY A 201 -8.67 6.89 8.87
N GLY A 202 -7.76 7.85 8.68
CA GLY A 202 -7.94 8.96 7.75
C GLY A 202 -8.10 8.51 6.30
N GLN A 203 -7.30 7.54 5.84
CA GLN A 203 -7.42 6.97 4.50
C GLN A 203 -8.80 6.31 4.29
N LEU A 204 -9.25 5.49 5.24
CA LEU A 204 -10.53 4.81 5.16
C LEU A 204 -11.71 5.79 5.16
N ILE A 205 -11.70 6.78 6.04
CA ILE A 205 -12.72 7.83 6.08
C ILE A 205 -12.70 8.65 4.78
N ALA A 206 -11.52 9.11 4.34
CA ALA A 206 -11.38 9.87 3.11
C ALA A 206 -11.85 9.07 1.88
N SER A 207 -11.53 7.78 1.81
CA SER A 207 -11.97 6.90 0.72
C SER A 207 -13.48 6.78 0.65
N LEU A 208 -14.16 6.69 1.80
CA LEU A 208 -15.61 6.66 1.88
C LEU A 208 -16.22 8.00 1.48
N LEU A 209 -15.66 9.12 1.95
CA LEU A 209 -16.12 10.45 1.56
C LEU A 209 -15.95 10.69 0.06
N LEU A 210 -14.85 10.22 -0.54
CA LEU A 210 -14.64 10.30 -1.99
C LEU A 210 -15.71 9.51 -2.75
N ASP A 211 -16.01 8.27 -2.34
CA ASP A 211 -17.05 7.47 -3.00
C ASP A 211 -18.48 8.03 -2.78
N ILE A 212 -18.72 8.84 -1.73
CA ILE A 212 -20.00 9.54 -1.49
C ILE A 212 -20.11 10.81 -2.34
N TYR A 213 -19.09 11.67 -2.34
CA TYR A 213 -19.14 12.98 -2.99
C TYR A 213 -18.77 12.96 -4.46
N SER A 214 -17.94 12.01 -4.88
CA SER A 214 -17.50 11.81 -6.26
C SER A 214 -17.59 10.31 -6.59
N PRO A 215 -18.83 9.77 -6.66
CA PRO A 215 -19.04 8.34 -6.85
C PRO A 215 -18.44 7.88 -8.18
N THR A 216 -17.73 6.76 -8.12
CA THR A 216 -17.27 6.07 -9.33
C THR A 216 -18.48 5.49 -10.06
N GLN A 217 -18.52 5.60 -11.38
CA GLN A 217 -19.66 5.13 -12.18
C GLN A 217 -19.93 3.64 -11.94
N GLY A 218 -21.17 3.29 -11.59
CA GLY A 218 -21.57 1.92 -11.29
C GLY A 218 -21.16 1.40 -9.90
N VAL A 219 -20.57 2.24 -9.05
CA VAL A 219 -20.21 1.88 -7.68
C VAL A 219 -21.11 2.63 -6.70
N SER A 220 -21.85 1.87 -5.88
CA SER A 220 -22.64 2.41 -4.77
C SER A 220 -21.98 2.11 -3.42
N VAL A 221 -22.19 3.03 -2.47
CA VAL A 221 -21.77 2.87 -1.08
C VAL A 221 -22.87 2.11 -0.34
N SER A 222 -22.61 0.85 -0.02
CA SER A 222 -23.54 0.01 0.74
C SER A 222 -23.18 -0.05 2.23
N TRP A 223 -24.14 -0.49 3.05
CA TRP A 223 -23.89 -0.71 4.47
C TRP A 223 -22.86 -1.82 4.73
N TYR A 224 -22.74 -2.78 3.79
CA TYR A 224 -21.72 -3.81 3.80
C TYR A 224 -20.31 -3.23 3.62
N LEU A 225 -20.13 -2.27 2.70
CA LEU A 225 -18.87 -1.54 2.56
C LEU A 225 -18.53 -0.73 3.82
N VAL A 226 -19.50 0.00 4.38
CA VAL A 226 -19.30 0.80 5.61
C VAL A 226 -18.91 -0.09 6.80
N SER A 227 -19.59 -1.21 6.99
CA SER A 227 -19.26 -2.17 8.04
C SER A 227 -17.88 -2.80 7.83
N GLY A 228 -17.52 -3.15 6.60
CA GLY A 228 -16.19 -3.66 6.31
C GLY A 228 -15.10 -2.60 6.55
N ILE A 229 -15.30 -1.33 6.22
CA ILE A 229 -14.38 -0.24 6.61
C ILE A 229 -14.15 -0.22 8.13
N ALA A 230 -15.25 -0.27 8.90
CA ALA A 230 -15.16 -0.29 10.37
C ALA A 230 -14.38 -1.54 10.86
N MET A 231 -14.66 -2.71 10.29
CA MET A 231 -13.94 -3.95 10.60
C MET A 231 -12.46 -3.87 10.24
N THR A 232 -12.11 -3.30 9.08
CA THR A 232 -10.72 -3.08 8.67
C THR A 232 -9.99 -2.22 9.70
N TYR A 233 -10.61 -1.13 10.14
CA TYR A 233 -10.03 -0.26 11.16
C TYR A 233 -9.86 -0.96 12.51
N ILE A 234 -10.85 -1.76 12.93
CA ILE A 234 -10.75 -2.61 14.13
C ILE A 234 -9.59 -3.59 14.00
N GLY A 235 -9.43 -4.25 12.85
CA GLY A 235 -8.32 -5.17 12.60
C GLY A 235 -6.96 -4.48 12.77
N VAL A 236 -6.83 -3.26 12.22
CA VAL A 236 -5.62 -2.43 12.35
C VAL A 236 -5.34 -2.04 13.81
N LEU A 237 -6.38 -1.67 14.57
CA LEU A 237 -6.25 -1.40 16.01
C LEU A 237 -5.78 -2.64 16.78
N VAL A 238 -6.39 -3.80 16.55
CA VAL A 238 -6.00 -5.07 17.18
C VAL A 238 -4.54 -5.42 16.89
N GLY A 239 -4.07 -5.16 15.67
CA GLY A 239 -2.67 -5.36 15.27
C GLY A 239 -1.70 -4.41 15.96
N GLY A 240 -2.12 -3.17 16.27
CA GLY A 240 -1.25 -2.10 16.78
C GLY A 240 -1.05 -2.02 18.30
N VAL A 241 -2.01 -2.47 19.12
CA VAL A 241 -2.18 -2.11 20.55
C VAL A 241 -1.07 -2.54 21.55
N ARG A 242 0.10 -3.09 21.15
CA ARG A 242 1.16 -3.45 22.13
C ARG A 242 2.59 -3.00 21.83
N GLN A 243 2.89 -2.36 20.70
CA GLN A 243 4.24 -1.79 20.53
C GLN A 243 4.56 -0.73 21.60
N SER A 244 3.54 0.01 22.07
CA SER A 244 3.66 1.06 23.09
C SER A 244 3.88 0.60 24.54
N ARG A 245 3.67 -0.69 24.88
CA ARG A 245 3.85 -1.18 26.26
C ARG A 245 5.25 -1.73 26.55
N LEU A 246 6.06 -1.96 25.52
CA LEU A 246 7.44 -2.42 25.67
C LEU A 246 8.45 -1.27 25.72
N GLU A 247 8.11 -0.09 25.16
CA GLU A 247 8.95 1.12 25.27
C GLU A 247 8.78 1.87 26.60
N ARG A 248 7.80 1.48 27.43
CA ARG A 248 7.53 2.09 28.76
C ARG A 248 8.03 1.24 29.94
N ARG A 249 8.90 0.26 29.71
CA ARG A 249 9.57 -0.55 30.73
C ARG A 249 11.06 -0.51 30.48
#